data_AF-J9RYR6-F1
#
_entry.id   AF-J9RYR6-F1
#
_cell.length_a   1.000
_cell.length_b   1.000
_cell.length_c   1.000
_cell.angle_alpha   90.00
_cell.angle_beta   90.00
_cell.angle_gamma   90.00
#
_symmetry.space_group_name_H-M   'P 1'
#
loop_
_entity.id
_entity.type
_entity.pdbx_description
1 polymer ?
#
loop_
_entity_poly.entity_id
_entity_poly.type
_entity_poly.pdbx_seq_one_letter_code
_entity_poly.pdbx_strand_id
1 'polypeptide(L)'
;MKKKLLSIVAAVAALCSAGTASAQDVLTGDTRLACEAILCLASGTRPSECTPSLRKYFSITARKMSDTIRKRKNFLDLCPVSNQTPEMSALVSAMSRGAGRCDAQALNQTLVFWRGYEDGTTYISNQMPDYCAAYTNHAYTDFSSTKPRYVGTPERGGYWVEAADYDRALAEYNERIRREDEERRRASWGGY
;
A
#
# COMPACT_ATOMS: atom_id res chain seq x y z
N MET A 1 -11.00 74.62 3.22
CA MET A 1 -10.43 73.33 3.72
C MET A 1 -11.53 72.52 4.41
N LYS A 2 -11.31 71.21 4.65
CA LYS A 2 -12.21 70.20 5.29
C LYS A 2 -13.17 69.42 4.37
N LYS A 3 -12.61 68.30 3.89
CA LYS A 3 -13.20 66.95 3.69
C LYS A 3 -14.19 66.57 4.85
N LYS A 4 -15.14 65.61 4.78
CA LYS A 4 -15.35 64.43 3.90
C LYS A 4 -16.77 63.80 4.11
N LEU A 5 -17.32 63.16 3.07
CA LEU A 5 -18.17 61.94 3.00
C LEU A 5 -19.10 61.46 4.16
N LEU A 6 -20.36 61.16 3.80
CA LEU A 6 -21.32 60.14 4.31
C LEU A 6 -22.21 59.75 3.09
N SER A 7 -22.26 58.50 2.57
CA SER A 7 -22.94 57.26 3.06
C SER A 7 -24.44 57.20 2.71
N ILE A 8 -25.10 56.13 2.18
CA ILE A 8 -24.83 54.74 1.66
C ILE A 8 -25.98 54.42 0.62
N VAL A 9 -25.90 53.52 -0.38
CA VAL A 9 -26.63 52.20 -0.49
C VAL A 9 -26.45 51.57 -1.90
N ALA A 10 -26.15 50.25 -1.94
CA ALA A 10 -26.42 49.14 -2.89
C ALA A 10 -26.77 49.36 -4.40
N ALA A 11 -26.55 48.40 -5.32
CA ALA A 11 -26.27 46.97 -5.13
C ALA A 11 -25.30 46.38 -6.17
N VAL A 12 -24.43 45.47 -5.74
CA VAL A 12 -23.67 44.57 -6.63
C VAL A 12 -24.38 43.22 -6.63
N ALA A 13 -25.01 42.86 -7.75
CA ALA A 13 -25.56 41.52 -7.95
C ALA A 13 -24.41 40.53 -8.20
N ALA A 14 -23.87 39.94 -7.14
CA ALA A 14 -22.94 38.83 -7.25
C ALA A 14 -23.71 37.61 -7.80
N LEU A 15 -23.49 37.28 -9.08
CA LEU A 15 -23.88 35.98 -9.61
C LEU A 15 -23.00 34.92 -8.95
N CYS A 16 -23.46 34.41 -7.80
CA CYS A 16 -22.99 33.14 -7.28
C CYS A 16 -23.45 32.03 -8.23
N SER A 17 -22.62 31.75 -9.24
CA SER A 17 -22.68 30.51 -10.01
C SER A 17 -22.34 29.35 -9.07
N ALA A 18 -23.32 28.94 -8.28
CA ALA A 18 -23.29 27.69 -7.55
C ALA A 18 -23.24 26.58 -8.59
N GLY A 19 -22.03 26.14 -8.94
CA GLY A 19 -21.83 24.97 -9.77
C GLY A 19 -22.51 23.80 -9.09
N THR A 20 -23.57 23.28 -9.71
CA THR A 20 -24.20 22.03 -9.28
C THR A 20 -23.17 20.93 -9.44
N ALA A 21 -22.55 20.54 -8.33
CA ALA A 21 -21.77 19.31 -8.29
C ALA A 21 -22.73 18.16 -8.61
N SER A 22 -22.59 17.57 -9.81
CA SER A 22 -23.44 16.47 -10.27
C SER A 22 -23.20 15.22 -9.42
N ALA A 23 -23.94 15.12 -8.32
CA ALA A 23 -24.03 13.92 -7.54
C ALA A 23 -24.96 12.91 -8.26
N GLN A 24 -24.56 11.63 -8.25
CA GLN A 24 -25.25 10.50 -8.88
C GLN A 24 -25.37 10.53 -10.42
N ASP A 25 -24.22 10.53 -11.12
CA ASP A 25 -24.08 9.55 -12.20
C ASP A 25 -24.06 8.15 -11.55
N VAL A 26 -25.15 7.39 -11.70
CA VAL A 26 -25.23 6.02 -11.16
C VAL A 26 -24.30 5.14 -11.98
N LEU A 27 -23.09 4.93 -11.48
CA LEU A 27 -22.12 4.05 -12.10
C LEU A 27 -22.68 2.62 -12.16
N THR A 28 -22.61 2.00 -13.33
CA THR A 28 -23.09 0.63 -13.56
C THR A 28 -21.96 -0.29 -14.03
N GLY A 29 -22.20 -1.60 -14.00
CA GLY A 29 -21.28 -2.61 -14.53
C GLY A 29 -19.86 -2.53 -13.98
N ASP A 30 -18.88 -2.72 -14.87
CA ASP A 30 -17.46 -2.70 -14.52
C ASP A 30 -16.95 -1.32 -14.07
N THR A 31 -17.54 -0.22 -14.54
CA THR A 31 -17.20 1.14 -14.10
C THR A 31 -17.47 1.33 -12.60
N ARG A 32 -18.61 0.80 -12.10
CA ARG A 32 -18.91 0.80 -10.67
C ARG A 32 -17.88 0.00 -9.89
N LEU A 33 -17.61 -1.23 -10.33
CA LEU A 33 -16.65 -2.13 -9.68
C LEU A 33 -15.22 -1.56 -9.70
N ALA A 34 -14.85 -0.79 -10.73
CA ALA A 34 -13.55 -0.13 -10.81
C ALA A 34 -13.41 0.97 -9.74
N CYS A 35 -14.40 1.85 -9.59
CA CYS A 35 -14.38 2.89 -8.55
C CYS A 35 -14.42 2.31 -7.14
N GLU A 36 -15.26 1.30 -6.90
CA GLU A 36 -15.28 0.57 -5.63
C GLU A 36 -13.95 -0.14 -5.37
N ALA A 37 -13.31 -0.72 -6.40
CA ALA A 37 -12.00 -1.34 -6.24
C ALA A 37 -10.91 -0.32 -5.88
N ILE A 38 -10.92 0.91 -6.43
CA ILE A 38 -9.99 1.97 -6.00
C ILE A 38 -10.17 2.26 -4.50
N LEU A 39 -11.40 2.47 -4.03
CA LEU A 39 -11.67 2.74 -2.61
C LEU A 39 -11.29 1.56 -1.71
N CYS A 40 -11.62 0.34 -2.10
CA CYS A 40 -11.31 -0.88 -1.36
C CYS A 40 -9.82 -1.26 -1.36
N LEU A 41 -9.07 -0.87 -2.40
CA LEU A 41 -7.62 -1.00 -2.45
C LEU A 41 -6.90 0.16 -1.73
N ALA A 42 -7.58 1.27 -1.46
CA ALA A 42 -7.04 2.36 -0.65
C ALA A 42 -7.07 2.04 0.86
N SER A 43 -7.96 1.15 1.30
CA SER A 43 -8.15 0.80 2.70
C SER A 43 -7.24 -0.33 3.18
N GLY A 44 -6.67 -0.18 4.38
CA GLY A 44 -6.04 -1.27 5.14
C GLY A 44 -7.04 -2.32 5.66
N THR A 45 -8.34 -2.04 5.62
CA THR A 45 -9.43 -2.95 6.01
C THR A 45 -10.21 -3.45 4.81
N ARG A 46 -10.75 -4.67 4.89
CA ARG A 46 -11.55 -5.29 3.81
C ARG A 46 -12.95 -5.66 4.31
N PRO A 47 -13.89 -4.69 4.37
CA PRO A 47 -15.29 -4.99 4.68
C PRO A 47 -15.92 -5.88 3.59
N SER A 48 -17.03 -6.54 3.92
CA SER A 48 -17.69 -7.52 3.04
C SER A 48 -18.12 -6.93 1.70
N GLU A 49 -18.45 -5.64 1.72
CA GLU A 49 -18.87 -4.77 0.64
C GLU A 49 -17.80 -4.63 -0.45
N CYS A 50 -16.53 -4.79 -0.10
CA CYS A 50 -15.41 -4.80 -1.04
C CYS A 50 -15.29 -6.10 -1.84
N THR A 51 -15.95 -7.19 -1.41
CA THR A 51 -15.79 -8.53 -2.02
C THR A 51 -16.06 -8.56 -3.53
N PRO A 52 -17.14 -7.97 -4.09
CA PRO A 52 -17.41 -8.05 -5.52
C PRO A 52 -16.32 -7.38 -6.36
N SER A 53 -15.88 -6.20 -5.93
CA SER A 53 -14.97 -5.32 -6.66
C SER A 53 -13.52 -5.77 -6.53
N LEU A 54 -13.10 -6.23 -5.35
CA LEU A 54 -11.82 -6.91 -5.17
C LEU A 54 -11.78 -8.26 -5.91
N ARG A 55 -12.86 -9.06 -5.91
CA ARG A 55 -12.90 -10.33 -6.67
C ARG A 55 -12.74 -10.08 -8.16
N LYS A 56 -13.41 -9.06 -8.71
CA LYS A 56 -13.22 -8.64 -10.12
C LYS A 56 -11.76 -8.23 -10.36
N TYR A 57 -11.21 -7.34 -9.54
CA TYR A 57 -9.82 -6.88 -9.66
C TYR A 57 -8.79 -8.03 -9.63
N PHE A 58 -8.89 -8.93 -8.65
CA PHE A 58 -7.94 -10.03 -8.48
C PHE A 58 -8.11 -11.15 -9.50
N SER A 59 -9.32 -11.36 -10.05
CA SER A 59 -9.54 -12.29 -11.18
C SER A 59 -8.81 -11.87 -12.46
N ILE A 60 -8.48 -10.59 -12.61
CA ILE A 60 -7.72 -10.09 -13.76
C ILE A 60 -6.28 -10.58 -13.65
N THR A 61 -5.94 -11.51 -14.53
CA THR A 61 -4.64 -12.19 -14.60
C THR A 61 -4.15 -12.31 -16.06
N ALA A 62 -2.86 -12.60 -16.21
CA ALA A 62 -2.19 -12.87 -17.46
C ALA A 62 -0.90 -13.69 -17.21
N ARG A 63 -0.35 -14.29 -18.26
CA ARG A 63 0.87 -15.12 -18.19
C ARG A 63 2.11 -14.36 -17.67
N LYS A 64 2.19 -13.04 -17.92
CA LYS A 64 3.27 -12.18 -17.41
C LYS A 64 2.69 -11.22 -16.38
N MET A 65 3.43 -10.99 -15.29
CA MET A 65 3.03 -10.01 -14.27
C MET A 65 2.87 -8.59 -14.83
N SER A 66 3.71 -8.18 -15.79
CA SER A 66 3.57 -6.89 -16.49
C SER A 66 2.25 -6.76 -17.28
N ASP A 67 1.73 -7.86 -17.82
CA ASP A 67 0.44 -7.89 -18.49
C ASP A 67 -0.71 -7.87 -17.48
N THR A 68 -0.57 -8.55 -16.34
CA THR A 68 -1.51 -8.47 -15.20
C THR A 68 -1.61 -7.05 -14.66
N ILE A 69 -0.48 -6.39 -14.40
CA ILE A 69 -0.40 -4.99 -13.95
C ILE A 69 -1.12 -4.07 -14.95
N ARG A 70 -0.82 -4.19 -16.24
CA ARG A 70 -1.46 -3.38 -17.29
C ARG A 70 -2.97 -3.60 -17.35
N LYS A 71 -3.44 -4.86 -17.37
CA LYS A 71 -4.89 -5.15 -17.38
C LYS A 71 -5.60 -4.65 -16.11
N ARG A 72 -4.95 -4.77 -14.94
CA ARG A 72 -5.48 -4.24 -13.67
C ARG A 72 -5.56 -2.72 -13.68
N LYS A 73 -4.54 -2.01 -14.19
CA LYS A 73 -4.61 -0.56 -14.39
C LYS A 73 -5.76 -0.19 -15.32
N ASN A 74 -5.85 -0.84 -16.49
CA ASN A 74 -6.93 -0.58 -17.45
C ASN A 74 -8.35 -0.79 -16.87
N PHE A 75 -8.51 -1.74 -15.94
CA PHE A 75 -9.78 -1.91 -15.21
C PHE A 75 -10.04 -0.77 -14.23
N LEU A 76 -9.05 -0.37 -13.43
CA LEU A 76 -9.19 0.80 -12.54
C LEU A 76 -9.42 2.10 -13.33
N ASP A 77 -8.84 2.22 -14.53
CA ASP A 77 -9.03 3.34 -15.46
C ASP A 77 -10.46 3.45 -16.03
N LEU A 78 -11.31 2.43 -15.86
CA LEU A 78 -12.75 2.55 -16.15
C LEU A 78 -13.47 3.49 -15.18
N CYS A 79 -12.87 3.75 -14.01
CA CYS A 79 -13.42 4.70 -13.05
C CYS A 79 -13.08 6.14 -13.46
N PRO A 80 -14.05 7.07 -13.62
CA PRO A 80 -13.79 8.43 -14.07
C PRO A 80 -12.79 9.22 -13.21
N VAL A 81 -12.68 8.93 -11.90
CA VAL A 81 -11.72 9.63 -11.02
C VAL A 81 -10.27 9.16 -11.17
N SER A 82 -10.02 8.02 -11.83
CA SER A 82 -8.69 7.39 -11.96
C SER A 82 -7.60 8.31 -12.54
N ASN A 83 -7.98 9.23 -13.43
CA ASN A 83 -7.06 10.11 -14.15
C ASN A 83 -7.49 11.59 -14.07
N GLN A 84 -8.29 11.97 -13.06
CA GLN A 84 -8.69 13.37 -12.85
C GLN A 84 -7.54 14.25 -12.34
N THR A 85 -6.60 13.67 -11.59
CA THR A 85 -5.40 14.38 -11.12
C THR A 85 -4.15 13.50 -11.28
N PRO A 86 -2.94 14.08 -11.33
CA PRO A 86 -1.69 13.32 -11.33
C PRO A 86 -1.58 12.35 -10.14
N GLU A 87 -2.06 12.75 -8.97
CA GLU A 87 -2.04 11.96 -7.72
C GLU A 87 -2.97 10.75 -7.80
N MET A 88 -4.16 10.90 -8.42
CA MET A 88 -5.06 9.77 -8.66
C MET A 88 -4.49 8.78 -9.69
N SER A 89 -3.85 9.28 -10.74
CA SER A 89 -3.21 8.41 -11.75
C SER A 89 -1.97 7.70 -11.18
N ALA A 90 -1.24 8.36 -10.27
CA ALA A 90 -0.16 7.77 -9.49
C ALA A 90 -0.68 6.69 -8.54
N LEU A 91 -1.78 6.94 -7.80
CA LEU A 91 -2.44 5.96 -6.94
C LEU A 91 -2.85 4.71 -7.72
N VAL A 92 -3.57 4.88 -8.83
CA VAL A 92 -4.01 3.77 -9.69
C VAL A 92 -2.83 2.98 -10.25
N SER A 93 -1.74 3.68 -10.61
CA SER A 93 -0.50 3.04 -11.04
C SER A 93 0.19 2.27 -9.90
N ALA A 94 0.18 2.78 -8.67
CA ALA A 94 0.72 2.10 -7.49
C ALA A 94 -0.13 0.88 -7.10
N MET A 95 -1.46 1.02 -7.03
CA MET A 95 -2.42 -0.07 -6.84
C MET A 95 -2.20 -1.22 -7.82
N SER A 96 -2.07 -0.90 -9.13
CA SER A 96 -1.88 -1.89 -10.18
C SER A 96 -0.62 -2.75 -9.98
N ARG A 97 0.40 -2.21 -9.30
CA ARG A 97 1.70 -2.84 -9.04
C ARG A 97 1.80 -3.49 -7.66
N GLY A 98 1.19 -2.90 -6.63
CA GLY A 98 1.34 -3.31 -5.23
C GLY A 98 0.21 -4.18 -4.66
N ALA A 99 -1.02 -4.05 -5.17
CA ALA A 99 -2.17 -4.77 -4.60
C ALA A 99 -2.02 -6.30 -4.70
N GLY A 100 -2.01 -6.97 -3.54
CA GLY A 100 -1.78 -8.42 -3.40
C GLY A 100 -0.32 -8.84 -3.63
N ARG A 101 0.64 -7.92 -3.44
CA ARG A 101 2.09 -8.15 -3.59
C ARG A 101 2.94 -7.51 -2.47
N CYS A 102 2.29 -6.85 -1.51
CA CYS A 102 2.91 -6.03 -0.47
C CYS A 102 2.41 -6.36 0.94
N ASP A 103 1.81 -7.55 1.10
CA ASP A 103 1.60 -8.22 2.39
C ASP A 103 2.86 -9.00 2.80
N ALA A 104 2.95 -9.38 4.07
CA ALA A 104 4.13 -10.03 4.62
C ALA A 104 4.44 -11.37 3.94
N GLN A 105 3.40 -12.12 3.55
CA GLN A 105 3.56 -13.39 2.85
C GLN A 105 4.23 -13.19 1.48
N ALA A 106 3.72 -12.26 0.66
CA ALA A 106 4.28 -11.95 -0.64
C ALA A 106 5.71 -11.39 -0.54
N LEU A 107 6.00 -10.55 0.46
CA LEU A 107 7.34 -10.01 0.69
C LEU A 107 8.33 -11.13 1.07
N ASN A 108 7.97 -12.01 2.01
CA ASN A 108 8.81 -13.15 2.40
C ASN A 108 9.09 -14.13 1.26
N GLN A 109 8.15 -14.30 0.32
CA GLN A 109 8.34 -15.14 -0.87
C GLN A 109 9.15 -14.46 -1.98
N THR A 110 8.99 -13.13 -2.16
CA THR A 110 9.56 -12.39 -3.30
C THR A 110 10.95 -11.83 -3.01
N LEU A 111 11.28 -11.58 -1.73
CA LEU A 111 12.52 -10.91 -1.32
C LEU A 111 13.61 -11.86 -0.83
N VAL A 112 13.47 -13.15 -1.11
CA VAL A 112 14.55 -14.13 -0.92
C VAL A 112 15.67 -13.82 -1.91
N PHE A 113 16.88 -13.61 -1.40
CA PHE A 113 18.08 -13.45 -2.21
C PHE A 113 19.21 -14.35 -1.70
N TRP A 114 20.15 -14.69 -2.59
CA TRP A 114 21.26 -15.60 -2.31
C TRP A 114 22.52 -14.76 -2.06
N ARG A 115 23.24 -15.00 -0.95
CA ARG A 115 24.51 -14.30 -0.67
C ARG A 115 25.73 -15.06 -1.15
N GLY A 116 25.68 -16.38 -1.11
CA GLY A 116 26.78 -17.28 -1.48
C GLY A 116 26.30 -18.44 -2.34
N TYR A 117 27.13 -18.85 -3.29
CA TYR A 117 26.96 -20.10 -4.04
C TYR A 117 27.53 -21.32 -3.28
N GLU A 118 28.37 -21.10 -2.26
CA GLU A 118 29.12 -22.15 -1.57
C GLU A 118 28.43 -22.68 -0.31
N ASP A 119 27.70 -21.82 0.42
CA ASP A 119 27.03 -22.17 1.69
C ASP A 119 25.52 -22.40 1.54
N GLY A 120 24.94 -21.99 0.40
CA GLY A 120 23.50 -22.06 0.16
C GLY A 120 22.66 -21.12 1.04
N THR A 121 23.29 -20.13 1.71
CA THR A 121 22.57 -19.27 2.65
C THR A 121 21.62 -18.32 1.91
N THR A 122 20.33 -18.45 2.24
CA THR A 122 19.27 -17.54 1.81
C THR A 122 18.84 -16.65 2.96
N TYR A 123 18.52 -15.41 2.62
CA TYR A 123 17.96 -14.42 3.52
C TYR A 123 16.86 -13.61 2.83
N ILE A 124 16.00 -12.98 3.62
CA ILE A 124 14.89 -12.15 3.13
C ILE A 124 15.32 -10.69 3.27
N SER A 125 15.28 -9.92 2.18
CA SER A 125 15.67 -8.51 2.21
C SER A 125 14.76 -7.71 3.15
N ASN A 126 15.37 -6.85 3.98
CA ASN A 126 14.68 -5.90 4.85
C ASN A 126 14.27 -4.60 4.13
N GLN A 127 14.63 -4.45 2.84
CA GLN A 127 14.25 -3.31 2.03
C GLN A 127 12.89 -3.55 1.38
N MET A 128 11.90 -2.73 1.73
CA MET A 128 10.60 -2.74 1.05
C MET A 128 10.77 -2.24 -0.39
N PRO A 129 10.31 -2.98 -1.41
CA PRO A 129 10.44 -2.57 -2.80
C PRO A 129 9.74 -1.25 -3.10
N ASP A 130 10.30 -0.45 -4.01
CA ASP A 130 9.75 0.85 -4.42
C ASP A 130 8.27 0.79 -4.79
N TYR A 131 7.84 -0.26 -5.50
CA TYR A 131 6.44 -0.42 -5.90
C TYR A 131 5.50 -0.69 -4.72
N CYS A 132 6.01 -1.26 -3.63
CA CYS A 132 5.28 -1.39 -2.37
C CYS A 132 5.33 -0.08 -1.59
N ALA A 133 6.50 0.55 -1.46
CA ALA A 133 6.63 1.82 -0.75
C ALA A 133 5.76 2.94 -1.37
N ALA A 134 5.69 3.01 -2.71
CA ALA A 134 4.83 3.95 -3.44
C ALA A 134 3.32 3.66 -3.30
N TYR A 135 2.95 2.44 -2.90
CA TYR A 135 1.56 2.04 -2.66
C TYR A 135 1.17 2.18 -1.20
N THR A 136 1.97 1.63 -0.26
CA THR A 136 1.67 1.60 1.18
C THR A 136 1.91 2.92 1.91
N ASN A 137 2.58 3.88 1.27
CA ASN A 137 2.77 5.24 1.79
C ASN A 137 2.12 6.31 0.88
N HIS A 138 1.21 5.93 -0.03
CA HIS A 138 0.52 6.91 -0.87
C HIS A 138 -0.43 7.78 -0.03
N ALA A 139 -0.50 9.08 -0.33
CA ALA A 139 -1.33 10.06 0.42
C ALA A 139 -2.85 9.78 0.42
N TYR A 140 -3.30 8.80 -0.37
CA TYR A 140 -4.70 8.37 -0.51
C TYR A 140 -4.88 6.92 -0.08
N THR A 141 -4.03 6.41 0.81
CA THR A 141 -4.11 5.04 1.32
C THR A 141 -4.02 5.02 2.85
N ASP A 142 -4.79 4.14 3.47
CA ASP A 142 -4.81 3.91 4.92
C ASP A 142 -4.10 2.60 5.28
N PHE A 143 -2.81 2.54 4.94
CA PHE A 143 -1.91 1.44 5.33
C PHE A 143 -0.96 1.83 6.48
N SER A 144 -1.15 3.01 7.08
CA SER A 144 -0.26 3.56 8.10
C SER A 144 -0.03 2.60 9.29
N SER A 145 -1.10 1.95 9.73
CA SER A 145 -1.19 1.01 10.84
C SER A 145 -1.16 -0.47 10.44
N THR A 146 -1.33 -0.79 9.14
CA THR A 146 -1.49 -2.17 8.64
C THR A 146 -0.35 -2.64 7.73
N LYS A 147 0.52 -1.75 7.24
CA LYS A 147 1.64 -2.13 6.36
C LYS A 147 2.61 -3.11 7.05
N PRO A 148 3.11 -4.14 6.35
CA PRO A 148 4.07 -5.08 6.91
C PRO A 148 5.32 -4.43 7.46
N ARG A 149 5.89 -5.05 8.49
CA ARG A 149 7.10 -4.60 9.19
C ARG A 149 8.13 -5.73 9.19
N TYR A 150 9.40 -5.38 9.05
CA TYR A 150 10.49 -6.36 9.06
C TYR A 150 11.00 -6.57 10.49
N VAL A 151 11.09 -7.83 10.90
CA VAL A 151 11.61 -8.27 12.20
C VAL A 151 13.04 -8.76 12.04
N GLY A 152 13.95 -8.25 12.87
CA GLY A 152 15.32 -8.73 12.97
C GLY A 152 16.28 -8.22 11.89
N THR A 153 17.32 -9.00 11.60
CA THR A 153 18.31 -8.72 10.56
C THR A 153 18.38 -9.85 9.53
N PRO A 154 18.62 -9.57 8.23
CA PRO A 154 18.70 -10.61 7.20
C PRO A 154 19.70 -11.74 7.54
N GLU A 155 20.87 -11.38 8.06
CA GLU A 155 21.94 -12.29 8.48
C GLU A 155 21.55 -13.26 9.60
N ARG A 156 20.48 -13.00 10.34
CA ARG A 156 20.05 -13.82 11.49
C ARG A 156 18.61 -14.31 11.35
N GLY A 157 18.17 -14.55 10.11
CA GLY A 157 16.84 -15.09 9.81
C GLY A 157 15.73 -14.10 10.17
N GLY A 158 15.92 -12.82 9.78
CA GLY A 158 14.88 -11.80 9.80
C GLY A 158 13.85 -11.99 8.67
N TYR A 159 12.65 -11.47 8.89
CA TYR A 159 11.49 -11.73 8.03
C TYR A 159 10.41 -10.63 8.16
N TRP A 160 9.54 -10.51 7.17
CA TRP A 160 8.38 -9.62 7.21
C TRP A 160 7.22 -10.25 7.98
N VAL A 161 6.48 -9.43 8.73
CA VAL A 161 5.22 -9.79 9.40
C VAL A 161 4.18 -8.71 9.20
N GLU A 162 2.90 -9.08 9.32
CA GLU A 162 1.81 -8.11 9.34
C GLU A 162 1.94 -7.20 10.56
N ALA A 163 1.49 -5.94 10.44
CA ALA A 163 1.71 -4.93 11.47
C ALA A 163 1.18 -5.33 12.86
N ALA A 164 0.05 -6.04 12.90
CA ALA A 164 -0.61 -6.52 14.13
C ALA A 164 0.19 -7.62 14.87
N ASP A 165 1.06 -8.35 14.17
CA ASP A 165 1.85 -9.44 14.73
C ASP A 165 3.28 -9.00 15.13
N TYR A 166 3.66 -7.76 14.82
CA TYR A 166 5.05 -7.29 14.91
C TYR A 166 5.66 -7.43 16.31
N ASP A 167 4.97 -6.97 17.35
CA ASP A 167 5.55 -6.96 18.71
C ASP A 167 5.74 -8.40 19.25
N ARG A 168 4.82 -9.32 18.90
CA ARG A 168 4.95 -10.75 19.21
C ARG A 168 6.14 -11.37 18.48
N ALA A 169 6.19 -11.19 17.17
CA ALA A 169 7.25 -11.73 16.31
C ALA A 169 8.64 -11.20 16.70
N LEU A 170 8.74 -9.92 17.12
CA LEU A 170 9.96 -9.30 17.60
C LEU A 170 10.42 -9.89 18.95
N ALA A 171 9.50 -10.16 19.88
CA ALA A 171 9.82 -10.81 21.14
C ALA A 171 10.33 -12.26 20.93
N GLU A 172 9.64 -13.04 20.09
CA GLU A 172 10.04 -14.40 19.70
C GLU A 172 11.42 -14.41 19.02
N TYR A 173 11.67 -13.48 18.10
CA TYR A 173 12.96 -13.29 17.45
C TYR A 173 14.07 -12.98 18.47
N ASN A 174 13.86 -12.00 19.35
CA ASN A 174 14.88 -11.60 20.33
C ASN A 174 15.23 -12.73 21.32
N GLU A 175 14.26 -13.54 21.74
CA GLU A 175 14.50 -14.70 22.60
C GLU A 175 15.28 -15.82 21.86
N ARG A 176 14.99 -16.09 20.59
CA ARG A 176 15.79 -17.00 19.75
C ARG A 176 17.26 -16.54 19.68
N ILE A 177 17.45 -15.26 19.33
CA ILE A 177 18.75 -14.61 19.17
C ILE A 177 19.58 -14.69 20.46
N ARG A 178 18.94 -14.48 21.63
CA ARG A 178 19.58 -14.59 22.95
C ARG A 178 20.11 -16.01 23.20
N ARG A 179 19.33 -17.04 22.88
CA ARG A 179 19.73 -18.45 23.03
C ARG A 179 20.89 -18.82 22.12
N GLU A 180 20.80 -18.49 20.84
CA GLU A 180 21.90 -18.67 19.86
C GLU A 180 23.21 -18.01 20.33
N ASP A 181 23.12 -16.82 20.94
CA ASP A 181 24.28 -16.07 21.43
C ASP A 181 24.86 -16.63 22.73
N GLU A 182 24.02 -17.18 23.61
CA GLU A 182 24.44 -17.91 24.81
C GLU A 182 25.10 -19.26 24.46
N GLU A 183 24.55 -20.00 23.50
CA GLU A 183 25.11 -21.25 23.00
C GLU A 183 26.45 -21.03 22.29
N ARG A 184 26.54 -20.06 21.38
CA ARG A 184 27.79 -19.70 20.70
C ARG A 184 28.86 -19.25 21.70
N ARG A 185 28.47 -18.47 22.72
CA ARG A 185 29.38 -18.11 23.83
C ARG A 185 29.86 -19.36 24.56
N ARG A 186 28.97 -20.25 24.99
CA ARG A 186 29.32 -21.50 25.70
C ARG A 186 30.27 -22.38 24.89
N ALA A 187 30.00 -22.58 23.60
CA ALA A 187 30.86 -23.35 22.70
C ALA A 187 32.27 -22.73 22.59
N SER A 188 32.38 -21.40 22.55
CA SER A 188 33.67 -20.69 22.52
C SER A 188 34.50 -20.83 23.80
N TRP A 189 33.90 -21.15 24.95
CA TRP A 189 34.62 -21.36 26.22
C TRP A 189 34.92 -22.84 26.51
N GLY A 190 34.26 -23.78 25.82
CA GLY A 190 34.43 -25.22 26.02
C GLY A 190 35.42 -25.90 25.07
N GLY A 191 36.26 -25.14 24.38
CA GLY A 191 37.20 -25.61 23.35
C GLY A 191 38.67 -25.68 23.79
N TYR A 192 38.94 -25.93 25.07
CA TYR A 192 40.28 -26.14 25.66
C TYR A 192 40.36 -27.52 26.31
#